data_AF-A0A2M8BCF3-F1
#
_entry.id   AF-A0A2M8BCF3-F1
#
_cell.length_a   1.000
_cell.length_b   1.000
_cell.length_c   1.000
_cell.angle_alpha   90.00
_cell.angle_beta   90.00
_cell.angle_gamma   90.00
#
_symmetry.space_group_name_H-M   'P 1'
#
loop_
_entity.id
_entity.type
_entity.pdbx_description
1 polymer ?
#
loop_
_entity_poly.entity_id
_entity_poly.type
_entity_poly.pdbx_seq_one_letter_code
_entity_poly.pdbx_strand_id
1 'polypeptide(L)'
;MRAEGLPALAIAAFERHYALVRSGETGLMPSNSIAPVASLPDAEDLSPRLAQVGQEALAQTVILKLNGGLGTSMGLEKAKSLLTVKGDATFLDLIARQAGRSGCPLVLMNSFSTHEDSMRALERYPELNTGLPQAFLQHKVPKIEVATLQPVEWPDAEDTWCPPGHGDLYTALVTSGVLAALRGAGKRTAFVSNADNLGAVLDLRILGAFVEERMPFLMEVADRTEADRKGGHLALQGEQLVLREAAQCPAEDVNDFQDFEKYCFFNTNTIWLELDALFESLEAHGGVFPMPLIRNSKTVDPRDRKSTPVYQLESAMGAAISLFPGARAVRVPRTRFAPVKTCADLLRVRSDATQLTDDFSLIPAPDAAVSSVPIELDSEFYSFVTDLDARFPAGPPSLVHCTRLKVTGDVRFGAGVRCVGEVVVSAEKGGSLQLEDGTVLGK
;
A
#
# COMPACT_ATOMS: atom_id res chain seq x y z
N MET A 1 1.16 14.52 23.33
CA MET A 1 -0.05 13.81 22.82
C MET A 1 -1.34 14.33 23.44
N ARG A 2 -1.52 14.32 24.77
CA ARG A 2 -2.72 14.90 25.41
C ARG A 2 -2.93 16.39 25.08
N ALA A 3 -1.84 17.17 25.08
CA ALA A 3 -1.87 18.58 24.67
C ALA A 3 -2.31 18.80 23.21
N GLU A 4 -2.10 17.80 22.34
CA GLU A 4 -2.53 17.81 20.93
C GLU A 4 -3.96 17.27 20.75
N GLY A 5 -4.67 16.99 21.83
CA GLY A 5 -6.04 16.46 21.77
C GLY A 5 -6.15 15.02 21.23
N LEU A 6 -5.06 14.25 21.23
CA LEU A 6 -5.10 12.88 20.71
C LEU A 6 -5.97 11.96 21.61
N PRO A 7 -6.76 11.05 21.02
CA PRO A 7 -7.62 10.14 21.77
C PRO A 7 -6.87 9.27 22.77
N ALA A 8 -7.53 8.93 23.89
CA ALA A 8 -6.92 8.10 24.95
C ALA A 8 -6.43 6.73 24.44
N LEU A 9 -7.18 6.08 23.53
CA LEU A 9 -6.76 4.80 22.94
C LEU A 9 -5.52 4.93 22.05
N ALA A 10 -5.39 6.02 21.30
CA ALA A 10 -4.20 6.30 20.49
C ALA A 10 -2.96 6.53 21.38
N ILE A 11 -3.15 7.24 22.51
CA ILE A 11 -2.11 7.42 23.51
C ILE A 11 -1.71 6.08 24.13
N ALA A 12 -2.67 5.25 24.51
CA ALA A 12 -2.41 3.94 25.11
C ALA A 12 -1.69 2.98 24.13
N ALA A 13 -2.05 3.01 22.84
CA ALA A 13 -1.34 2.28 21.80
C ALA A 13 0.14 2.71 21.69
N PHE A 14 0.40 4.02 21.69
CA PHE A 14 1.76 4.55 21.71
C PHE A 14 2.51 4.20 23.00
N GLU A 15 1.88 4.35 24.17
CA GLU A 15 2.47 4.02 25.48
C GLU A 15 2.89 2.55 25.53
N ARG A 16 2.12 1.63 24.93
CA ARG A 16 2.49 0.22 24.80
C ARG A 16 3.77 0.04 23.98
N HIS A 17 3.83 0.59 22.76
CA HIS A 17 5.03 0.50 21.93
C HIS A 17 6.24 1.17 22.59
N TYR A 18 6.02 2.31 23.24
CA TYR A 18 7.04 3.03 23.99
C TYR A 18 7.58 2.19 25.16
N ALA A 19 6.71 1.47 25.89
CA ALA A 19 7.12 0.56 26.94
C ALA A 19 8.00 -0.60 26.42
N LEU A 20 7.67 -1.16 25.26
CA LEU A 20 8.50 -2.18 24.60
C LEU A 20 9.90 -1.63 24.26
N VAL A 21 9.97 -0.44 23.65
CA VAL A 21 11.27 0.18 23.34
C VAL A 21 12.09 0.41 24.62
N ARG A 22 11.45 0.87 25.70
CA ARG A 22 12.10 1.09 27.00
C ARG A 22 12.58 -0.19 27.68
N SER A 23 11.93 -1.34 27.43
CA SER A 23 12.39 -2.64 27.93
C SER A 23 13.52 -3.25 27.07
N GLY A 24 13.95 -2.56 26.01
CA GLY A 24 14.99 -3.04 25.11
C GLY A 24 14.48 -3.88 23.94
N GLU A 25 13.16 -4.04 23.79
CA GLU A 25 12.58 -4.74 22.65
C GLU A 25 12.90 -3.98 21.35
N THR A 26 13.33 -4.74 20.36
CA THR A 26 13.73 -4.18 19.05
C THR A 26 12.62 -4.31 18.02
N GLY A 27 11.63 -5.17 18.26
CA GLY A 27 10.60 -5.53 17.27
C GLY A 27 11.09 -6.49 16.19
N LEU A 28 12.33 -7.00 16.32
CA LEU A 28 12.92 -7.93 15.36
C LEU A 28 12.31 -9.33 15.50
N MET A 29 12.19 -10.02 14.37
CA MET A 29 11.65 -11.36 14.23
C MET A 29 12.71 -12.24 13.54
N PRO A 30 13.57 -12.91 14.33
CA PRO A 30 14.64 -13.73 13.80
C PRO A 30 14.12 -14.95 13.04
N SER A 31 14.86 -15.39 12.03
CA SER A 31 14.47 -16.52 11.18
C SER A 31 14.34 -17.84 11.94
N ASN A 32 14.96 -18.00 13.10
CA ASN A 32 14.78 -19.18 13.96
C ASN A 32 13.48 -19.16 14.79
N SER A 33 12.76 -18.04 14.80
CA SER A 33 11.48 -17.87 15.50
C SER A 33 10.26 -18.10 14.61
N ILE A 34 10.49 -18.28 13.31
CA ILE A 34 9.45 -18.45 12.30
C ILE A 34 9.76 -19.60 11.34
N ALA A 35 8.73 -20.12 10.69
CA ALA A 35 8.82 -21.10 9.61
C ALA A 35 8.16 -20.54 8.34
N PRO A 36 8.62 -20.97 7.14
CA PRO A 36 7.95 -20.60 5.90
C PRO A 36 6.56 -21.25 5.80
N VAL A 37 5.64 -20.58 5.11
CA VAL A 37 4.32 -21.12 4.78
C VAL A 37 4.47 -22.00 3.54
N ALA A 38 4.16 -23.30 3.67
CA ALA A 38 4.37 -24.26 2.57
C ALA A 38 3.36 -24.12 1.42
N SER A 39 2.10 -23.81 1.73
CA SER A 39 1.05 -23.64 0.73
C SER A 39 -0.11 -22.82 1.29
N LEU A 40 -0.89 -22.21 0.39
CA LEU A 40 -2.11 -21.46 0.69
C LEU A 40 -3.19 -21.82 -0.32
N PRO A 41 -4.48 -21.66 0.02
CA PRO A 41 -5.55 -21.65 -0.97
C PRO A 41 -5.27 -20.62 -2.06
N ASP A 42 -5.64 -20.97 -3.28
CA ASP A 42 -5.45 -20.13 -4.46
C ASP A 42 -6.76 -19.44 -4.84
N ALA A 43 -6.74 -18.12 -4.99
CA ALA A 43 -7.90 -17.34 -5.42
C ALA A 43 -8.37 -17.72 -6.84
N GLU A 44 -7.47 -18.22 -7.69
CA GLU A 44 -7.79 -18.64 -9.06
C GLU A 44 -8.58 -19.96 -9.08
N ASP A 45 -8.42 -20.80 -8.05
CA ASP A 45 -9.11 -22.08 -7.89
C ASP A 45 -10.47 -21.96 -7.16
N LEU A 46 -10.83 -20.76 -6.69
CA LEU A 46 -12.10 -20.53 -6.01
C LEU A 46 -13.29 -20.81 -6.95
N SER A 47 -14.25 -21.59 -6.44
CA SER A 47 -15.46 -21.97 -7.16
C SER A 47 -16.19 -20.75 -7.73
N PRO A 48 -16.61 -20.77 -9.02
CA PRO A 48 -17.41 -19.70 -9.61
C PRO A 48 -18.71 -19.40 -8.85
N ARG A 49 -19.27 -20.38 -8.11
CA ARG A 49 -20.45 -20.17 -7.25
C ARG A 49 -20.22 -19.08 -6.20
N LEU A 50 -18.98 -18.95 -5.70
CA LEU A 50 -18.66 -17.97 -4.66
C LEU A 50 -18.89 -16.53 -5.14
N ALA A 51 -18.83 -16.27 -6.45
CA ALA A 51 -19.17 -14.95 -6.98
C ALA A 51 -20.63 -14.55 -6.68
N GLN A 52 -21.56 -15.52 -6.66
CA GLN A 52 -22.94 -15.26 -6.28
C GLN A 52 -23.06 -14.93 -4.79
N VAL A 53 -22.36 -15.68 -3.93
CA VAL A 53 -22.32 -15.40 -2.49
C VAL A 53 -21.73 -14.01 -2.23
N GLY A 54 -20.65 -13.65 -2.92
CA GLY A 54 -20.05 -12.33 -2.82
C GLY A 54 -20.98 -11.22 -3.31
N GLN A 55 -21.72 -11.45 -4.40
CA GLN A 55 -22.71 -10.51 -4.90
C GLN A 55 -23.81 -10.23 -3.86
N GLU A 56 -24.29 -11.27 -3.18
CA GLU A 56 -25.28 -11.15 -2.09
C GLU A 56 -24.70 -10.40 -0.87
N ALA A 57 -23.40 -10.55 -0.61
CA ALA A 57 -22.71 -9.88 0.49
C ALA A 57 -22.35 -8.40 0.21
N LEU A 58 -22.33 -7.94 -1.05
CA LEU A 58 -21.92 -6.57 -1.40
C LEU A 58 -22.65 -5.47 -0.61
N ALA A 59 -23.95 -5.66 -0.34
CA ALA A 59 -24.75 -4.69 0.41
C ALA A 59 -24.22 -4.48 1.85
N GLN A 60 -23.52 -5.47 2.40
CA GLN A 60 -22.90 -5.44 3.72
C GLN A 60 -21.39 -5.13 3.66
N THR A 61 -20.84 -4.89 2.47
CA THR A 61 -19.41 -4.61 2.26
C THR A 61 -19.12 -3.10 2.17
N VAL A 62 -17.97 -2.70 2.70
CA VAL A 62 -17.38 -1.36 2.56
C VAL A 62 -15.98 -1.47 1.95
N ILE A 63 -15.62 -0.53 1.08
CA ILE A 63 -14.26 -0.40 0.55
C ILE A 63 -13.53 0.65 1.40
N LEU A 64 -12.39 0.28 1.95
CA LEU A 64 -11.52 1.16 2.73
C LEU A 64 -10.17 1.30 2.05
N LYS A 65 -9.71 2.53 1.80
CA LYS A 65 -8.41 2.76 1.17
C LYS A 65 -7.47 3.53 2.10
N LEU A 66 -6.27 3.00 2.27
CA LEU A 66 -5.18 3.69 2.95
C LEU A 66 -4.68 4.83 2.06
N ASN A 67 -4.85 6.07 2.51
CA ASN A 67 -4.62 7.28 1.74
C ASN A 67 -3.84 8.34 2.56
N GLY A 68 -3.13 7.93 3.61
CA GLY A 68 -2.33 8.83 4.46
C GLY A 68 -0.97 9.22 3.89
N GLY A 69 -0.48 8.48 2.88
CA GLY A 69 0.85 8.65 2.31
C GLY A 69 0.95 9.79 1.30
N LEU A 70 1.95 10.65 1.50
CA LEU A 70 2.41 11.60 0.48
C LEU A 70 3.34 10.89 -0.50
N GLY A 71 3.28 11.24 -1.78
CA GLY A 71 4.18 10.70 -2.80
C GLY A 71 5.56 11.38 -2.81
N THR A 72 6.13 11.66 -1.63
CA THR A 72 7.35 12.48 -1.48
C THR A 72 8.55 11.89 -2.19
N SER A 73 8.67 10.56 -2.22
CA SER A 73 9.73 9.87 -2.99
C SER A 73 9.66 10.13 -4.50
N MET A 74 8.50 10.56 -4.99
CA MET A 74 8.26 10.94 -6.39
C MET A 74 8.09 12.45 -6.56
N GLY A 75 8.40 13.25 -5.53
CA GLY A 75 8.32 14.71 -5.57
C GLY A 75 6.90 15.28 -5.48
N LEU A 76 5.93 14.52 -4.98
CA LEU A 76 4.55 15.00 -4.84
C LEU A 76 4.33 15.77 -3.53
N GLU A 77 3.64 16.90 -3.63
CA GLU A 77 3.22 17.74 -2.49
C GLU A 77 1.86 17.35 -1.91
N LYS A 78 1.08 16.56 -2.66
CA LYS A 78 -0.28 16.14 -2.31
C LYS A 78 -0.38 14.63 -2.07
N ALA A 79 -1.57 14.20 -1.66
CA ALA A 79 -1.92 12.78 -1.56
C ALA A 79 -1.55 12.04 -2.85
N LYS A 80 -0.82 10.93 -2.72
CA LYS A 80 -0.37 10.16 -3.89
C LYS A 80 -1.55 9.64 -4.73
N SER A 81 -2.70 9.44 -4.12
CA SER A 81 -3.92 9.01 -4.83
C SER A 81 -4.43 10.03 -5.85
N LEU A 82 -3.99 11.28 -5.78
CA LEU A 82 -4.33 12.35 -6.73
C LEU A 82 -3.38 12.43 -7.93
N LEU A 83 -2.37 11.56 -7.99
CA LEU A 83 -1.51 11.46 -9.16
C LEU A 83 -2.29 10.83 -10.33
N THR A 84 -2.22 11.46 -11.49
CA THR A 84 -2.77 10.94 -12.76
C THR A 84 -2.02 9.69 -13.20
N VAL A 85 -2.77 8.60 -13.38
CA VAL A 85 -2.23 7.26 -13.71
C VAL A 85 -2.60 6.80 -15.11
N LYS A 86 -3.80 7.10 -15.61
CA LYS A 86 -4.27 6.61 -16.90
C LYS A 86 -5.19 7.61 -17.59
N GLY A 87 -4.79 8.10 -18.76
CA GLY A 87 -5.44 9.27 -19.36
C GLY A 87 -5.46 10.42 -18.36
N ASP A 88 -6.63 10.99 -18.10
CA ASP A 88 -6.82 12.05 -17.10
C ASP A 88 -7.22 11.51 -15.70
N ALA A 89 -7.34 10.20 -15.52
CA ALA A 89 -7.79 9.60 -14.27
C ALA A 89 -6.64 9.49 -13.26
N THR A 90 -6.89 9.93 -12.03
CA THR A 90 -6.05 9.69 -10.86
C THR A 90 -6.31 8.32 -10.23
N PHE A 91 -5.49 7.86 -9.29
CA PHE A 91 -5.82 6.64 -8.53
C PHE A 91 -7.19 6.77 -7.84
N LEU A 92 -7.44 7.93 -7.23
CA LEU A 92 -8.69 8.18 -6.51
C LEU A 92 -9.90 8.19 -7.46
N ASP A 93 -9.73 8.68 -8.69
CA ASP A 93 -10.79 8.59 -9.71
C ASP A 93 -11.15 7.14 -10.05
N LEU A 94 -10.14 6.28 -10.22
CA LEU A 94 -10.38 4.86 -10.50
C LEU A 94 -11.03 4.16 -9.30
N ILE A 95 -10.53 4.39 -8.08
CA ILE A 95 -11.10 3.88 -6.83
C ILE A 95 -12.56 4.32 -6.66
N ALA A 96 -12.85 5.60 -6.88
CA ALA A 96 -14.19 6.17 -6.75
C ALA A 96 -15.17 5.52 -7.72
N ARG A 97 -14.77 5.36 -8.99
CA ARG A 97 -15.61 4.72 -10.02
C ARG A 97 -15.82 3.23 -9.76
N GLN A 98 -14.81 2.51 -9.26
CA GLN A 98 -14.94 1.11 -8.83
C GLN A 98 -15.93 0.97 -7.65
N ALA A 99 -15.85 1.86 -6.66
CA ALA A 99 -16.79 1.88 -5.53
C ALA A 99 -18.22 2.21 -5.99
N GLY A 100 -18.40 3.22 -6.84
CA GLY A 100 -19.70 3.60 -7.39
C GLY A 100 -20.34 2.47 -8.19
N ARG A 101 -19.54 1.75 -8.99
CA ARG A 101 -20.01 0.60 -9.78
C ARG A 101 -20.44 -0.59 -8.91
N SER A 102 -19.70 -0.88 -7.83
CA SER A 102 -20.05 -1.96 -6.90
C SER A 102 -21.21 -1.61 -5.96
N GLY A 103 -21.52 -0.33 -5.80
CA GLY A 103 -22.49 0.15 -4.82
C GLY A 103 -21.98 0.09 -3.37
N CYS A 104 -20.70 -0.22 -3.18
CA CYS A 104 -20.08 -0.22 -1.86
C CYS A 104 -19.72 1.21 -1.43
N PRO A 105 -19.97 1.60 -0.16
CA PRO A 105 -19.43 2.84 0.37
C PRO A 105 -17.90 2.84 0.29
N LEU A 106 -17.32 4.00 0.02
CA LEU A 106 -15.88 4.24 0.03
C LEU A 106 -15.50 5.03 1.28
N VAL A 107 -14.52 4.53 2.02
CA VAL A 107 -13.94 5.21 3.19
C VAL A 107 -12.44 5.36 3.01
N LEU A 108 -11.92 6.59 3.14
CA LEU A 108 -10.49 6.86 3.07
C LEU A 108 -9.89 7.00 4.48
N MET A 109 -8.81 6.28 4.76
CA MET A 109 -7.94 6.57 5.90
C MET A 109 -6.93 7.63 5.47
N ASN A 110 -7.23 8.89 5.76
CA ASN A 110 -6.41 10.05 5.39
C ASN A 110 -5.41 10.39 6.50
N SER A 111 -4.40 11.18 6.17
CA SER A 111 -3.57 11.90 7.14
C SER A 111 -3.97 13.38 7.15
N PHE A 112 -3.43 14.12 8.11
CA PHE A 112 -3.57 15.58 8.16
C PHE A 112 -3.09 16.26 6.87
N SER A 113 -2.12 15.67 6.16
CA SER A 113 -1.60 16.20 4.89
C SER A 113 -2.40 15.79 3.66
N THR A 114 -3.28 14.79 3.74
CA THR A 114 -4.01 14.27 2.57
C THR A 114 -5.50 14.52 2.61
N HIS A 115 -6.05 14.89 3.77
CA HIS A 115 -7.50 14.94 3.99
C HIS A 115 -8.22 15.94 3.08
N GLU A 116 -7.85 17.21 3.14
CA GLU A 116 -8.60 18.28 2.44
C GLU A 116 -8.63 18.07 0.93
N ASP A 117 -7.47 17.81 0.31
CA ASP A 117 -7.37 17.60 -1.14
C ASP A 117 -8.10 16.32 -1.57
N SER A 118 -8.07 15.26 -0.77
CA SER A 118 -8.79 14.01 -1.10
C SER A 118 -10.30 14.17 -0.99
N MET A 119 -10.78 14.88 0.03
CA MET A 119 -12.22 15.16 0.19
C MET A 119 -12.72 16.06 -0.94
N ARG A 120 -11.96 17.10 -1.32
CA ARG A 120 -12.29 17.94 -2.48
C ARG A 120 -12.37 17.13 -3.77
N ALA A 121 -11.45 16.17 -3.96
CA ALA A 121 -11.47 15.32 -5.14
C ALA A 121 -12.71 14.40 -5.19
N LEU A 122 -13.21 13.94 -4.03
CA LEU A 122 -14.42 13.12 -3.91
C LEU A 122 -15.73 13.88 -4.18
N GLU A 123 -15.75 15.21 -4.11
CA GLU A 123 -16.94 16.02 -4.45
C GLU A 123 -17.41 15.80 -5.90
N ARG A 124 -16.52 15.33 -6.79
CA ARG A 124 -16.84 14.95 -8.18
C ARG A 124 -17.67 13.67 -8.30
N TYR A 125 -17.84 12.93 -7.20
CA TYR A 125 -18.52 11.63 -7.14
C TYR A 125 -19.64 11.66 -6.08
N PRO A 126 -20.69 12.47 -6.26
CA PRO A 126 -21.77 12.64 -5.28
C PRO A 126 -22.50 11.33 -4.94
N GLU A 127 -22.52 10.36 -5.84
CA GLU A 127 -23.10 9.03 -5.64
C GLU A 127 -22.41 8.22 -4.53
N LEU A 128 -21.15 8.56 -4.17
CA LEU A 128 -20.43 7.91 -3.08
C LEU A 128 -20.86 8.44 -1.70
N ASN A 129 -21.60 9.54 -1.65
CA ASN A 129 -22.15 10.05 -0.40
C ASN A 129 -23.41 9.26 -0.01
N THR A 130 -23.19 8.13 0.66
CA THR A 130 -24.23 7.21 1.12
C THR A 130 -24.80 7.59 2.50
N GLY A 131 -24.41 8.74 3.07
CA GLY A 131 -24.69 9.11 4.46
C GLY A 131 -23.75 8.46 5.49
N LEU A 132 -22.86 7.57 5.05
CA LEU A 132 -21.76 7.04 5.85
C LEU A 132 -20.53 7.96 5.79
N PRO A 133 -19.65 7.94 6.82
CA PRO A 133 -18.39 8.67 6.78
C PRO A 133 -17.54 8.26 5.57
N GLN A 134 -17.13 9.23 4.75
CA GLN A 134 -16.29 8.99 3.56
C GLN A 134 -14.79 8.98 3.86
N ALA A 135 -14.40 9.44 5.05
CA ALA A 135 -13.02 9.40 5.51
C ALA A 135 -12.93 9.46 7.04
N PHE A 136 -11.78 9.05 7.55
CA PHE A 136 -11.32 9.35 8.90
C PHE A 136 -9.82 9.66 8.88
N LEU A 137 -9.35 10.32 9.93
CA LEU A 137 -7.94 10.66 10.08
C LEU A 137 -7.21 9.56 10.85
N GLN A 138 -6.08 9.12 10.32
CA GLN A 138 -5.07 8.42 11.11
C GLN A 138 -4.47 9.35 12.16
N HIS A 139 -3.94 8.78 13.23
CA HIS A 139 -3.30 9.53 14.30
C HIS A 139 -1.87 9.98 13.93
N LYS A 140 -1.28 10.79 14.81
CA LYS A 140 0.14 11.13 14.84
C LYS A 140 0.73 10.77 16.21
N VAL A 141 1.99 10.38 16.25
CA VAL A 141 2.74 10.07 17.46
C VAL A 141 4.07 10.86 17.47
N PRO A 142 4.64 11.16 18.66
CA PRO A 142 5.89 11.89 18.70
C PRO A 142 7.04 11.00 18.22
N LYS A 143 7.97 11.58 17.47
CA LYS A 143 9.30 11.00 17.26
C LYS A 143 10.04 11.05 18.60
N ILE A 144 10.73 9.98 18.97
CA ILE A 144 11.51 9.95 20.23
C ILE A 144 13.00 9.96 19.91
N GLU A 145 13.79 10.74 20.64
CA GLU A 145 15.24 10.79 20.46
C GLU A 145 15.89 9.45 20.82
N VAL A 146 16.84 8.99 20.00
CA VAL A 146 17.50 7.69 20.22
C VAL A 146 18.26 7.65 21.55
N ALA A 147 18.90 8.75 21.94
CA ALA A 147 19.76 8.80 23.12
C ALA A 147 18.98 8.80 24.43
N THR A 148 17.82 9.47 24.48
CA THR A 148 17.08 9.74 25.72
C THR A 148 15.71 9.05 25.78
N LEU A 149 15.22 8.57 24.63
CA LEU A 149 13.85 8.10 24.43
C LEU A 149 12.79 9.14 24.86
N GLN A 150 13.14 10.43 24.94
CA GLN A 150 12.18 11.50 25.14
C GLN A 150 11.62 11.96 23.79
N PRO A 151 10.40 12.53 23.73
CA PRO A 151 9.93 13.24 22.55
C PRO A 151 10.99 14.26 22.10
N VAL A 152 11.33 14.24 20.81
CA VAL A 152 12.34 15.16 20.26
C VAL A 152 11.79 16.59 20.22
N GLU A 153 12.62 17.56 20.58
CA GLU A 153 12.34 18.98 20.34
C GLU A 153 13.03 19.43 19.05
N TRP A 154 12.32 20.20 18.22
CA TRP A 154 12.83 20.72 16.96
C TRP A 154 12.17 22.08 16.64
N PRO A 155 12.85 23.02 15.96
CA PRO A 155 12.27 24.33 15.64
C PRO A 155 10.97 24.25 14.85
N ASP A 156 10.89 23.30 13.92
CA ASP A 156 9.64 22.97 13.23
C ASP A 156 8.89 21.90 14.05
N ALA A 157 7.79 22.30 14.66
CA ALA A 157 7.00 21.42 15.50
C ALA A 157 6.38 20.26 14.71
N GLU A 158 6.06 20.43 13.42
CA GLU A 158 5.47 19.37 12.60
C GLU A 158 6.45 18.22 12.38
N ASP A 159 7.74 18.54 12.23
CA ASP A 159 8.83 17.57 12.09
C ASP A 159 9.04 16.73 13.37
N THR A 160 8.45 17.10 14.52
CA THR A 160 8.52 16.28 15.75
C THR A 160 7.49 15.15 15.78
N TRP A 161 6.55 15.11 14.82
CA TRP A 161 5.49 14.11 14.74
C TRP A 161 5.66 13.19 13.54
N CYS A 162 5.15 11.96 13.65
CA CYS A 162 5.03 11.05 12.52
C CYS A 162 3.73 10.23 12.63
N PRO A 163 3.21 9.71 11.50
CA PRO A 163 2.16 8.71 11.58
C PRO A 163 2.70 7.41 12.21
N PRO A 164 1.91 6.69 13.04
CA PRO A 164 2.32 5.42 13.66
C PRO A 164 2.23 4.20 12.73
N GLY A 165 2.44 4.41 11.43
CA GLY A 165 2.27 3.38 10.39
C GLY A 165 0.80 3.05 10.09
N HIS A 166 0.58 2.21 9.08
CA HIS A 166 -0.78 1.86 8.65
C HIS A 166 -1.49 0.87 9.59
N GLY A 167 -0.79 0.26 10.54
CA GLY A 167 -1.41 -0.51 11.62
C GLY A 167 -2.30 0.32 12.55
N ASP A 168 -2.18 1.66 12.51
CA ASP A 168 -3.09 2.58 13.19
C ASP A 168 -4.55 2.49 12.70
N LEU A 169 -4.79 1.85 11.55
CA LEU A 169 -6.11 1.61 10.97
C LEU A 169 -7.14 1.18 12.02
N TYR A 170 -6.78 0.19 12.85
CA TYR A 170 -7.71 -0.40 13.82
C TYR A 170 -8.08 0.59 14.92
N THR A 171 -7.09 1.26 15.50
CA THR A 171 -7.30 2.27 16.55
C THR A 171 -8.07 3.47 15.99
N ALA A 172 -7.70 3.97 14.81
CA ALA A 172 -8.33 5.11 14.16
C ALA A 172 -9.78 4.85 13.75
N LEU A 173 -10.11 3.64 13.31
CA LEU A 173 -11.49 3.23 13.03
C LEU A 173 -12.40 3.32 14.26
N VAL A 174 -11.88 2.97 15.44
CA VAL A 174 -12.61 3.03 16.70
C VAL A 174 -12.73 4.48 17.18
N THR A 175 -11.61 5.19 17.30
CA THR A 175 -11.56 6.53 17.89
C THR A 175 -12.31 7.57 17.06
N SER A 176 -12.41 7.37 15.74
CA SER A 176 -13.21 8.22 14.85
C SER A 176 -14.71 7.92 14.88
N GLY A 177 -15.13 6.80 15.47
CA GLY A 177 -16.52 6.33 15.45
C GLY A 177 -16.95 5.71 14.12
N VAL A 178 -16.07 5.62 13.11
CA VAL A 178 -16.38 5.03 11.81
C VAL A 178 -16.75 3.56 11.92
N LEU A 179 -16.05 2.78 12.76
CA LEU A 179 -16.41 1.37 12.98
C LEU A 179 -17.85 1.24 13.49
N ALA A 180 -18.24 2.07 14.47
CA ALA A 180 -19.59 2.06 15.01
C ALA A 180 -20.64 2.48 13.96
N ALA A 181 -20.34 3.51 13.16
CA ALA A 181 -21.23 3.98 12.09
C ALA A 181 -21.45 2.90 11.01
N LEU A 182 -20.39 2.23 10.58
CA LEU A 182 -20.46 1.14 9.60
C LEU A 182 -21.30 -0.04 10.12
N ARG A 183 -21.01 -0.51 11.33
CA ARG A 183 -21.75 -1.62 11.96
C ARG A 183 -23.22 -1.28 12.17
N GLY A 184 -23.50 -0.04 12.62
CA GLY A 184 -24.85 0.48 12.82
C GLY A 184 -25.67 0.58 11.53
N ALA A 185 -25.01 0.81 10.39
CA ALA A 185 -25.62 0.77 9.07
C ALA A 185 -25.70 -0.65 8.45
N GLY A 186 -25.44 -1.70 9.24
CA GLY A 186 -25.55 -3.09 8.79
C GLY A 186 -24.36 -3.57 7.94
N LYS A 187 -23.24 -2.84 7.90
CA LYS A 187 -22.01 -3.32 7.26
C LYS A 187 -21.37 -4.40 8.13
N ARG A 188 -20.77 -5.39 7.48
CA ARG A 188 -20.15 -6.58 8.08
C ARG A 188 -18.76 -6.85 7.54
N THR A 189 -18.48 -6.51 6.29
CA THR A 189 -17.18 -6.78 5.67
C THR A 189 -16.50 -5.49 5.26
N ALA A 190 -15.21 -5.34 5.56
CA ALA A 190 -14.38 -4.29 4.98
C ALA A 190 -13.30 -4.88 4.07
N PHE A 191 -13.26 -4.42 2.82
CA PHE A 191 -12.16 -4.65 1.88
C PHE A 191 -11.18 -3.49 2.00
N VAL A 192 -9.99 -3.74 2.57
CA VAL A 192 -8.99 -2.72 2.86
C VAL A 192 -7.79 -2.88 1.95
N SER A 193 -7.33 -1.80 1.31
CA SER A 193 -6.05 -1.83 0.57
C SER A 193 -5.34 -0.47 0.52
N ASN A 194 -4.08 -0.48 0.06
CA ASN A 194 -3.40 0.76 -0.33
C ASN A 194 -4.12 1.46 -1.49
N ALA A 195 -4.20 2.79 -1.46
CA ALA A 195 -4.73 3.58 -2.58
C ALA A 195 -3.82 3.55 -3.82
N ASP A 196 -2.51 3.30 -3.64
CA ASP A 196 -1.55 3.24 -4.74
C ASP A 196 -1.36 1.82 -5.34
N ASN A 197 -2.12 0.82 -4.86
CA ASN A 197 -2.22 -0.49 -5.48
C ASN A 197 -3.44 -0.52 -6.42
N LEU A 198 -3.19 -0.40 -7.74
CA LEU A 198 -4.22 -0.40 -8.76
C LEU A 198 -4.84 -1.79 -9.01
N GLY A 199 -4.16 -2.85 -8.57
CA GLY A 199 -4.65 -4.23 -8.66
C GLY A 199 -5.64 -4.61 -7.55
N ALA A 200 -5.68 -3.84 -6.46
CA ALA A 200 -6.57 -4.12 -5.33
C ALA A 200 -8.01 -3.68 -5.62
N VAL A 201 -8.71 -4.48 -6.40
CA VAL A 201 -10.13 -4.33 -6.76
C VAL A 201 -10.95 -5.42 -6.06
N LEU A 202 -12.15 -5.10 -5.61
CA LEU A 202 -13.04 -6.04 -4.92
C LEU A 202 -13.35 -7.24 -5.85
N ASP A 203 -12.99 -8.46 -5.44
CA ASP A 203 -13.31 -9.71 -6.16
C ASP A 203 -14.45 -10.43 -5.45
N LEU A 204 -15.52 -10.75 -6.19
CA LEU A 204 -16.72 -11.37 -5.64
C LEU A 204 -16.49 -12.82 -5.18
N ARG A 205 -15.56 -13.57 -5.78
CA ARG A 205 -15.25 -14.94 -5.34
C ARG A 205 -14.49 -14.92 -4.02
N ILE A 206 -13.54 -13.99 -3.88
CA ILE A 206 -12.81 -13.81 -2.61
C ILE A 206 -13.76 -13.35 -1.51
N LEU A 207 -14.63 -12.36 -1.80
CA LEU A 207 -15.68 -11.94 -0.86
C LEU A 207 -16.61 -13.10 -0.49
N GLY A 208 -17.03 -13.89 -1.48
CA GLY A 208 -17.87 -15.06 -1.26
C GLY A 208 -17.22 -16.11 -0.35
N ALA A 209 -15.94 -16.43 -0.59
CA ALA A 209 -15.17 -17.34 0.26
C ALA A 209 -15.03 -16.79 1.69
N PHE A 210 -14.68 -15.51 1.81
CA PHE A 210 -14.52 -14.82 3.09
C PHE A 210 -15.77 -14.93 3.96
N VAL A 211 -16.95 -14.71 3.36
CA VAL A 211 -18.24 -14.76 4.06
C VAL A 211 -18.71 -16.20 4.30
N GLU A 212 -18.63 -17.09 3.30
CA GLU A 212 -19.10 -18.49 3.42
C GLU A 212 -18.30 -19.26 4.49
N GLU A 213 -16.99 -19.04 4.56
CA GLU A 213 -16.12 -19.66 5.55
C GLU A 213 -16.06 -18.92 6.89
N ARG A 214 -16.76 -17.78 7.02
CA ARG A 214 -16.81 -16.94 8.23
C ARG A 214 -15.43 -16.55 8.74
N MET A 215 -14.57 -16.12 7.83
CA MET A 215 -13.21 -15.69 8.18
C MET A 215 -13.26 -14.35 8.92
N PRO A 216 -12.58 -14.19 10.08
CA PRO A 216 -12.53 -12.90 10.77
C PRO A 216 -11.54 -11.92 10.10
N PHE A 217 -10.51 -12.47 9.48
CA PHE A 217 -9.43 -11.75 8.82
C PHE A 217 -8.87 -12.59 7.68
N LEU A 218 -8.75 -12.00 6.49
CA LEU A 218 -8.11 -12.62 5.33
C LEU A 218 -7.06 -11.68 4.73
N MET A 219 -5.86 -12.18 4.51
CA MET A 219 -4.79 -11.47 3.79
C MET A 219 -4.66 -11.99 2.37
N GLU A 220 -4.69 -11.11 1.38
CA GLU A 220 -4.25 -11.45 0.03
C GLU A 220 -2.72 -11.38 -0.05
N VAL A 221 -2.09 -12.46 -0.48
CA VAL A 221 -0.64 -12.54 -0.71
C VAL A 221 -0.36 -12.90 -2.17
N ALA A 222 0.69 -12.32 -2.76
CA ALA A 222 1.11 -12.65 -4.11
C ALA A 222 2.41 -13.46 -4.08
N ASP A 223 2.68 -14.19 -5.16
CA ASP A 223 3.99 -14.83 -5.35
C ASP A 223 5.08 -13.76 -5.33
N ARG A 224 6.10 -14.00 -4.52
CA ARG A 224 7.24 -13.11 -4.35
C ARG A 224 8.19 -13.23 -5.53
N THR A 225 8.68 -12.09 -5.99
CA THR A 225 9.67 -11.99 -7.07
C THR A 225 10.93 -11.30 -6.58
N GLU A 226 12.00 -11.32 -7.38
CA GLU A 226 13.25 -10.61 -7.08
C GLU A 226 13.05 -9.10 -6.84
N ALA A 227 12.00 -8.51 -7.44
CA ALA A 227 11.66 -7.10 -7.24
C ALA A 227 11.10 -6.81 -5.83
N ASP A 228 10.60 -7.81 -5.11
CA ASP A 228 9.94 -7.69 -3.80
C ASP A 228 10.93 -7.68 -2.64
N ARG A 229 11.86 -6.72 -2.70
CA ARG A 229 12.93 -6.56 -1.70
C ARG A 229 12.51 -5.73 -0.49
N LYS A 230 11.46 -4.91 -0.63
CA LYS A 230 10.92 -4.01 0.40
C LYS A 230 9.44 -4.32 0.64
N GLY A 231 9.07 -4.49 1.91
CA GLY A 231 7.73 -4.86 2.39
C GLY A 231 7.82 -6.06 3.33
N GLY A 232 6.75 -6.86 3.42
CA GLY A 232 6.70 -8.00 4.33
C GLY A 232 6.29 -9.29 3.64
N HIS A 233 6.80 -10.41 4.16
CA HIS A 233 6.41 -11.75 3.73
C HIS A 233 5.64 -12.46 4.85
N LEU A 234 4.77 -13.39 4.44
CA LEU A 234 4.05 -14.24 5.37
C LEU A 234 4.98 -15.32 5.94
N ALA A 235 4.75 -15.70 7.18
CA ALA A 235 5.43 -16.80 7.85
C ALA A 235 4.51 -17.44 8.90
N LEU A 236 5.00 -18.49 9.55
CA LEU A 236 4.36 -19.17 10.67
C LEU A 236 5.19 -18.97 11.94
N GLN A 237 4.52 -18.69 13.04
CA GLN A 237 5.08 -18.81 14.38
C GLN A 237 4.29 -19.89 15.12
N GLY A 238 4.85 -21.10 15.18
CA GLY A 238 4.07 -22.29 15.50
C GLY A 238 3.05 -22.57 14.38
N GLU A 239 1.77 -22.61 14.73
CA GLU A 239 0.66 -22.76 13.76
C GLU A 239 0.04 -21.41 13.34
N GLN A 240 0.46 -20.31 13.98
CA GLN A 240 -0.13 -18.99 13.76
C GLN A 240 0.54 -18.28 12.58
N LEU A 241 -0.27 -17.74 11.67
CA LEU A 241 0.22 -16.84 10.63
C LEU A 241 0.75 -15.54 11.23
N VAL A 242 1.93 -15.12 10.79
CA VAL A 242 2.57 -13.86 11.17
C VAL A 242 3.11 -13.15 9.93
N LEU A 243 3.19 -11.82 10.01
CA LEU A 243 3.80 -10.98 8.99
C LEU A 243 5.18 -10.53 9.49
N ARG A 244 6.22 -10.75 8.70
CA ARG A 244 7.55 -10.18 8.94
C ARG A 244 7.84 -9.08 7.94
N GLU A 245 7.84 -7.83 8.39
CA GLU A 245 8.29 -6.69 7.58
C GLU A 245 9.83 -6.65 7.48
N ALA A 246 10.36 -6.04 6.42
CA ALA A 246 11.80 -5.86 6.24
C ALA A 246 12.47 -5.15 7.43
N ALA A 247 11.78 -4.19 8.06
CA ALA A 247 12.27 -3.48 9.24
C ALA A 247 12.33 -4.36 10.51
N GLN A 248 11.69 -5.52 10.49
CA GLN A 248 11.70 -6.50 11.57
C GLN A 248 12.70 -7.64 11.30
N CYS A 249 13.42 -7.62 10.17
CA CYS A 249 14.46 -8.60 9.88
C CYS A 249 15.77 -8.23 10.59
N PRO A 250 16.36 -9.11 11.42
CA PRO A 250 17.73 -8.91 11.90
C PRO A 250 18.73 -8.77 10.75
N ALA A 251 19.85 -8.08 11.00
CA ALA A 251 20.86 -7.83 9.98
C ALA A 251 21.52 -9.13 9.48
N GLU A 252 21.71 -10.09 10.39
CA GLU A 252 22.22 -11.43 10.11
C GLU A 252 21.29 -12.30 9.25
N ASP A 253 19.98 -12.00 9.27
CA ASP A 253 18.95 -12.78 8.58
C ASP A 253 18.57 -12.19 7.22
N VAL A 254 19.20 -11.09 6.77
CA VAL A 254 18.83 -10.39 5.53
C VAL A 254 18.86 -11.32 4.31
N ASN A 255 19.84 -12.22 4.22
CA ASN A 255 19.92 -13.19 3.11
C ASN A 255 18.71 -14.13 3.13
N ASP A 256 18.34 -14.62 4.32
CA ASP A 256 17.18 -15.50 4.50
C ASP A 256 15.87 -14.76 4.23
N PHE A 257 15.78 -13.49 4.61
CA PHE A 257 14.64 -12.63 4.29
C PHE A 257 14.53 -12.36 2.79
N GLN A 258 15.63 -12.23 2.06
CA GLN A 258 15.61 -11.97 0.61
C GLN A 258 15.43 -13.24 -0.23
N ASP A 259 15.49 -14.42 0.39
CA ASP A 259 15.18 -15.70 -0.25
C ASP A 259 13.67 -15.78 -0.55
N PHE A 260 13.32 -15.49 -1.80
CA PHE A 260 11.95 -15.53 -2.31
C PHE A 260 11.46 -16.94 -2.65
N GLU A 261 12.34 -17.95 -2.68
CA GLU A 261 11.95 -19.35 -2.80
C GLU A 261 11.53 -19.91 -1.43
N LYS A 262 12.24 -19.51 -0.37
CA LYS A 262 11.91 -19.89 1.02
C LYS A 262 10.66 -19.18 1.54
N TYR A 263 10.63 -17.85 1.47
CA TYR A 263 9.47 -17.05 1.88
C TYR A 263 8.78 -16.50 0.63
N CYS A 264 8.00 -17.37 -0.01
CA CYS A 264 7.43 -17.14 -1.33
C CYS A 264 6.13 -16.32 -1.36
N PHE A 265 5.48 -16.09 -0.21
CA PHE A 265 4.23 -15.33 -0.14
C PHE A 265 4.47 -13.91 0.36
N PHE A 266 4.29 -12.95 -0.53
CA PHE A 266 4.48 -11.53 -0.26
C PHE A 266 3.15 -10.84 0.07
N ASN A 267 3.12 -10.05 1.15
CA ASN A 267 1.93 -9.31 1.56
C ASN A 267 1.59 -8.21 0.55
N THR A 268 0.40 -8.27 -0.03
CA THR A 268 -0.08 -7.24 -0.98
C THR A 268 -0.57 -5.97 -0.28
N ASN A 269 -0.69 -6.02 1.05
CA ASN A 269 -1.38 -5.05 1.89
C ASN A 269 -2.85 -4.84 1.45
N THR A 270 -3.47 -5.92 0.98
CA THR A 270 -4.92 -6.04 0.74
C THR A 270 -5.47 -7.06 1.73
N ILE A 271 -6.39 -6.62 2.59
CA ILE A 271 -6.97 -7.44 3.65
C ILE A 271 -8.49 -7.34 3.66
N TRP A 272 -9.15 -8.38 4.14
CA TRP A 272 -10.58 -8.42 4.39
C TRP A 272 -10.81 -8.58 5.89
N LEU A 273 -11.71 -7.78 6.42
CA LEU A 273 -12.03 -7.75 7.85
C LEU A 273 -13.52 -8.02 8.03
N GLU A 274 -13.84 -8.88 9.00
CA GLU A 274 -15.20 -8.99 9.53
C GLU A 274 -15.32 -7.98 10.67
N LEU A 275 -16.27 -7.05 10.56
CA LEU A 275 -16.34 -5.85 11.38
C LEU A 275 -16.79 -6.14 12.81
N ASP A 276 -17.62 -7.18 13.02
CA ASP A 276 -18.00 -7.60 14.37
C ASP A 276 -16.83 -8.31 15.07
N ALA A 277 -16.11 -9.20 14.38
CA ALA A 277 -14.90 -9.87 14.88
C ALA A 277 -13.76 -8.88 15.16
N LEU A 278 -13.61 -7.84 14.33
CA LEU A 278 -12.70 -6.72 14.60
C LEU A 278 -13.07 -6.04 15.93
N PHE A 279 -14.34 -5.71 16.11
CA PHE A 279 -14.82 -5.08 17.33
C PHE A 279 -14.62 -5.96 18.56
N GLU A 280 -15.00 -7.23 18.50
CA GLU A 280 -14.84 -8.21 19.59
C GLU A 280 -13.36 -8.41 19.95
N SER A 281 -12.48 -8.53 18.96
CA SER A 281 -11.04 -8.63 19.18
C SER A 281 -10.51 -7.37 19.86
N LEU A 282 -10.97 -6.18 19.47
CA LEU A 282 -10.55 -4.92 20.09
C LEU A 282 -10.99 -4.85 21.55
N GLU A 283 -12.25 -5.21 21.85
CA GLU A 283 -12.76 -5.26 23.21
C GLU A 283 -11.99 -6.26 24.09
N ALA A 284 -11.67 -7.43 23.57
CA ALA A 284 -10.87 -8.44 24.27
C ALA A 284 -9.47 -7.93 24.67
N HIS A 285 -8.95 -6.94 23.95
CA HIS A 285 -7.65 -6.30 24.23
C HIS A 285 -7.80 -4.92 24.90
N GLY A 286 -8.95 -4.60 25.49
CA GLY A 286 -9.17 -3.33 26.18
C GLY A 286 -9.12 -2.11 25.26
N GLY A 287 -9.45 -2.29 23.98
CA GLY A 287 -9.46 -1.25 22.95
C GLY A 287 -8.09 -0.95 22.32
N VAL A 288 -7.02 -1.64 22.74
CA VAL A 288 -5.66 -1.42 22.22
C VAL A 288 -5.11 -2.73 21.68
N PHE A 289 -5.10 -2.87 20.35
CA PHE A 289 -4.50 -4.03 19.71
C PHE A 289 -3.01 -4.16 20.05
N PRO A 290 -2.54 -5.36 20.45
CA PRO A 290 -1.14 -5.59 20.78
C PRO A 290 -0.29 -5.76 19.51
N MET A 291 -0.38 -4.80 18.59
CA MET A 291 0.36 -4.82 17.31
C MET A 291 1.87 -4.96 17.54
N PRO A 292 2.57 -5.81 16.76
CA PRO A 292 4.02 -5.89 16.80
C PRO A 292 4.67 -4.52 16.55
N LEU A 293 5.71 -4.21 17.34
CA LEU A 293 6.48 -2.98 17.21
C LEU A 293 7.33 -3.01 15.94
N ILE A 294 7.26 -1.94 15.16
CA ILE A 294 8.27 -1.59 14.16
C ILE A 294 9.00 -0.35 14.66
N ARG A 295 10.31 -0.47 14.89
CA ARG A 295 11.16 0.63 15.38
C ARG A 295 12.04 1.16 14.25
N ASN A 296 11.58 2.22 13.58
CA ASN A 296 12.29 2.82 12.46
C ASN A 296 13.31 3.87 12.94
N SER A 297 14.59 3.67 12.60
CA SER A 297 15.64 4.67 12.84
C SER A 297 15.66 5.72 11.73
N LYS A 298 15.49 6.99 12.11
CA LYS A 298 15.46 8.16 11.20
C LYS A 298 16.21 9.33 11.81
N THR A 299 16.24 10.45 11.09
CA THR A 299 16.58 11.77 11.63
C THR A 299 15.29 12.58 11.77
N VAL A 300 15.26 13.56 12.69
CA VAL A 300 14.05 14.37 12.95
C VAL A 300 13.62 15.13 11.70
N ASP A 301 14.55 15.78 11.00
CA ASP A 301 14.34 16.34 9.67
C ASP A 301 14.82 15.33 8.60
N PRO A 302 13.92 14.79 7.76
CA PRO A 302 14.29 13.84 6.72
C PRO A 302 15.13 14.48 5.60
N ARG A 303 15.13 15.81 5.48
CA ARG A 303 15.92 16.57 4.49
C ARG A 303 17.34 16.81 4.98
N ASP A 304 17.58 16.79 6.28
CA ASP A 304 18.89 16.94 6.90
C ASP A 304 19.36 15.65 7.60
N ARG A 305 20.30 14.95 6.95
CA ARG A 305 20.93 13.73 7.49
C ARG A 305 21.74 13.95 8.76
N LYS A 306 22.05 15.21 9.13
CA LYS A 306 22.78 15.56 10.36
C LYS A 306 21.85 15.94 11.51
N SER A 307 20.55 16.06 11.25
CA SER A 307 19.57 16.37 12.31
C SER A 307 19.46 15.22 13.31
N THR A 308 18.91 15.53 14.49
CA THR A 308 18.87 14.62 15.65
C THR A 308 18.34 13.22 15.27
N PRO A 309 19.09 12.14 15.59
CA PRO A 309 18.60 10.78 15.40
C PRO A 309 17.38 10.48 16.27
N VAL A 310 16.35 9.90 15.66
CA VAL A 310 15.07 9.58 16.31
C VAL A 310 14.58 8.18 15.94
N TYR A 311 13.77 7.61 16.83
CA TYR A 311 12.91 6.47 16.52
C TYR A 311 11.51 6.96 16.15
N GLN A 312 10.98 6.38 15.08
CA GLN A 312 9.56 6.39 14.73
C GLN A 312 8.98 5.03 15.11
N LEU A 313 7.95 5.03 15.94
CA LEU A 313 7.31 3.80 16.42
C LEU A 313 6.07 3.56 15.57
N GLU A 314 6.08 2.44 14.85
CA GLU A 314 5.06 2.11 13.87
C GLU A 314 4.54 0.69 14.06
N SER A 315 3.45 0.39 13.35
CA SER A 315 2.99 -0.97 13.11
C SER A 315 2.44 -1.13 11.70
N ALA A 316 2.43 -2.36 11.21
CA ALA A 316 1.87 -2.72 9.91
C ALA A 316 0.48 -3.35 10.08
N MET A 317 -0.51 -2.90 9.30
CA MET A 317 -1.89 -3.44 9.40
C MET A 317 -1.93 -4.96 9.21
N GLY A 318 -1.16 -5.49 8.25
CA GLY A 318 -1.14 -6.93 7.99
C GLY A 318 -0.64 -7.76 9.17
N ALA A 319 0.09 -7.17 10.12
CA ALA A 319 0.55 -7.86 11.33
C ALA A 319 -0.62 -8.23 12.27
N ALA A 320 -1.80 -7.66 12.08
CA ALA A 320 -3.00 -8.05 12.83
C ALA A 320 -3.46 -9.47 12.50
N ILE A 321 -2.97 -10.12 11.44
CA ILE A 321 -3.30 -11.51 11.11
C ILE A 321 -3.04 -12.48 12.28
N SER A 322 -2.08 -12.18 13.16
CA SER A 322 -1.78 -12.98 14.34
C SER A 322 -2.74 -12.75 15.51
N LEU A 323 -3.61 -11.73 15.43
CA LEU A 323 -4.52 -11.30 16.49
C LEU A 323 -5.94 -11.83 16.31
N PHE A 324 -6.21 -12.55 15.21
CA PHE A 324 -7.51 -13.13 14.91
C PHE A 324 -7.42 -14.66 14.88
N PRO A 325 -7.96 -15.35 15.90
CA PRO A 325 -8.15 -16.79 15.81
C PRO A 325 -8.97 -17.15 14.57
N GLY A 326 -8.45 -18.04 13.71
CA GLY A 326 -9.11 -18.39 12.45
C GLY A 326 -8.78 -17.46 11.28
N ALA A 327 -7.84 -16.52 11.43
CA ALA A 327 -7.32 -15.75 10.30
C ALA A 327 -6.78 -16.67 9.19
N ARG A 328 -6.89 -16.19 7.96
CA ARG A 328 -6.45 -16.91 6.76
C ARG A 328 -5.62 -16.01 5.86
N ALA A 329 -4.91 -16.64 4.94
CA ALA A 329 -4.30 -15.97 3.79
C ALA A 329 -4.70 -16.72 2.52
N VAL A 330 -4.76 -16.01 1.40
CA VAL A 330 -5.07 -16.56 0.08
C VAL A 330 -4.02 -16.07 -0.91
N ARG A 331 -3.47 -16.98 -1.72
CA ARG A 331 -2.60 -16.61 -2.84
C ARG A 331 -3.46 -15.97 -3.92
N VAL A 332 -3.06 -14.80 -4.40
CA VAL A 332 -3.72 -14.08 -5.50
C VAL A 332 -2.81 -13.92 -6.69
N PRO A 333 -3.37 -13.83 -7.92
CA PRO A 333 -2.56 -13.53 -9.09
C PRO A 333 -1.90 -12.17 -8.94
N ARG A 334 -0.70 -12.03 -9.50
CA ARG A 334 0.11 -10.82 -9.39
C ARG A 334 -0.58 -9.56 -9.92
N THR A 335 -1.55 -9.71 -10.81
CA THR A 335 -2.40 -8.62 -11.31
C THR A 335 -3.18 -7.91 -10.19
N ARG A 336 -3.40 -8.55 -9.04
CA ARG A 336 -4.01 -7.94 -7.84
C ARG A 336 -3.02 -7.14 -6.98
N PHE A 337 -1.74 -7.17 -7.33
CA PHE A 337 -0.67 -6.43 -6.68
C PHE A 337 0.12 -5.60 -7.70
N ALA A 338 -0.46 -4.47 -8.08
CA ALA A 338 0.11 -3.49 -8.99
C ALA A 338 0.36 -2.14 -8.27
N PRO A 339 1.29 -2.09 -7.29
CA PRO A 339 1.65 -0.85 -6.65
C PRO A 339 2.47 0.05 -7.59
N VAL A 340 2.20 1.35 -7.56
CA VAL A 340 3.05 2.34 -8.24
C VAL A 340 3.95 2.99 -7.20
N LYS A 341 5.20 2.55 -7.04
CA LYS A 341 6.12 3.11 -6.02
C LYS A 341 7.16 4.06 -6.62
N THR A 342 7.42 3.94 -7.91
CA THR A 342 8.45 4.70 -8.63
C THR A 342 7.89 5.32 -9.91
N CYS A 343 8.64 6.26 -10.50
CA CYS A 343 8.32 6.80 -11.83
C CYS A 343 8.40 5.73 -12.94
N ALA A 344 9.21 4.67 -12.76
CA ALA A 344 9.23 3.54 -13.68
C ALA A 344 7.89 2.77 -13.66
N ASP A 345 7.31 2.54 -12.47
CA ASP A 345 5.98 1.96 -12.35
C ASP A 345 4.91 2.86 -12.99
N LEU A 346 5.02 4.18 -12.76
CA LEU A 346 4.10 5.16 -13.34
C LEU A 346 4.17 5.17 -14.87
N LEU A 347 5.38 5.10 -15.44
CA LEU A 347 5.57 5.05 -16.88
C LEU A 347 4.91 3.82 -17.50
N ARG A 348 5.05 2.64 -16.86
CA ARG A 348 4.38 1.39 -17.26
C ARG A 348 2.85 1.52 -17.21
N VAL A 349 2.32 2.10 -16.13
CA VAL A 349 0.88 2.27 -15.95
C VAL A 349 0.28 3.28 -16.94
N ARG A 350 1.02 4.36 -17.25
CA ARG A 350 0.57 5.35 -18.24
C ARG A 350 0.64 4.83 -19.68
N SER A 351 1.56 3.90 -19.99
CA SER A 351 1.74 3.39 -21.36
C SER A 351 0.61 2.45 -21.80
N ASP A 352 0.66 2.02 -23.06
CA ASP A 352 -0.24 1.02 -23.63
C ASP A 352 0.09 -0.43 -23.22
N ALA A 353 1.10 -0.67 -22.40
CA ALA A 353 1.34 -1.99 -21.79
C ALA A 353 0.24 -2.38 -20.80
N THR A 354 -0.58 -1.42 -20.38
CA THR A 354 -1.75 -1.64 -19.54
C THR A 354 -3.02 -1.15 -20.23
N GLN A 355 -4.14 -1.76 -19.90
CA GLN A 355 -5.47 -1.39 -20.37
C GLN A 355 -6.38 -1.09 -19.19
N LEU A 356 -7.16 -0.01 -19.30
CA LEU A 356 -8.26 0.27 -18.40
C LEU A 356 -9.51 -0.44 -18.93
N THR A 357 -10.11 -1.29 -18.11
CA THR A 357 -11.33 -2.04 -18.44
C THR A 357 -12.60 -1.24 -18.12
N ASP A 358 -13.76 -1.75 -18.55
CA ASP A 358 -15.07 -1.11 -18.33
C ASP A 358 -15.49 -1.05 -16.85
N ASP A 359 -14.93 -1.92 -16.01
CA ASP A 359 -15.08 -1.89 -14.54
C ASP A 359 -14.03 -0.99 -13.87
N PHE A 360 -13.27 -0.22 -14.65
CA PHE A 360 -12.21 0.69 -14.21
C PHE A 360 -11.03 -0.01 -13.53
N SER A 361 -10.83 -1.29 -13.82
CA SER A 361 -9.66 -2.05 -13.39
C SER A 361 -8.50 -1.81 -14.37
N LEU A 362 -7.28 -1.74 -13.86
CA LEU A 362 -6.10 -1.65 -14.70
C LEU A 362 -5.44 -3.02 -14.81
N ILE A 363 -5.42 -3.57 -16.02
CA ILE A 363 -4.85 -4.90 -16.31
C ILE A 363 -3.71 -4.79 -17.32
N PRO A 364 -2.82 -5.80 -17.43
CA PRO A 364 -1.93 -5.92 -18.57
C PRO A 364 -2.73 -5.92 -19.88
N ALA A 365 -2.25 -5.23 -20.91
CA ALA A 365 -2.92 -5.22 -22.21
C ALA A 365 -2.98 -6.65 -22.80
N PRO A 366 -4.07 -7.06 -23.48
CA PRO A 366 -4.19 -8.41 -24.06
C PRO A 366 -3.06 -8.76 -25.04
N ASP A 367 -2.59 -7.77 -25.80
CA ASP A 367 -1.52 -7.92 -26.78
C ASP A 367 -0.12 -7.66 -26.17
N ALA A 368 -0.03 -7.55 -24.84
CA ALA A 368 1.23 -7.27 -24.16
C ALA A 368 2.22 -8.45 -24.32
N ALA A 369 3.46 -8.15 -24.69
CA ALA A 369 4.51 -9.16 -24.85
C ALA A 369 4.86 -9.87 -23.53
N VAL A 370 4.70 -9.18 -22.40
CA VAL A 370 4.88 -9.70 -21.04
C VAL A 370 3.80 -9.13 -20.13
N SER A 371 3.44 -9.86 -19.07
CA SER A 371 2.42 -9.42 -18.10
C SER A 371 2.81 -8.16 -17.31
N SER A 372 4.12 -7.91 -17.16
CA SER A 372 4.64 -6.68 -16.57
C SER A 372 6.02 -6.37 -17.12
N VAL A 373 6.13 -5.28 -17.89
CA VAL A 373 7.40 -4.82 -18.46
C VAL A 373 8.33 -4.33 -17.35
N PRO A 374 9.54 -4.92 -17.17
CA PRO A 374 10.57 -4.36 -16.30
C PRO A 374 11.10 -3.06 -16.90
N ILE A 375 11.07 -1.99 -16.10
CA ILE A 375 11.54 -0.66 -16.50
C ILE A 375 12.61 -0.19 -15.52
N GLU A 376 13.79 0.13 -16.04
CA GLU A 376 14.87 0.77 -15.32
C GLU A 376 15.06 2.19 -15.85
N LEU A 377 14.89 3.19 -14.98
CA LEU A 377 15.14 4.60 -15.29
C LEU A 377 16.26 5.12 -14.41
N ASP A 378 17.13 5.95 -14.98
CA ASP A 378 18.20 6.62 -14.24
C ASP A 378 17.65 7.51 -13.11
N SER A 379 17.97 7.18 -11.86
CA SER A 379 17.45 7.93 -10.71
C SER A 379 17.90 9.40 -10.70
N GLU A 380 19.00 9.75 -11.38
CA GLU A 380 19.44 11.15 -11.48
C GLU A 380 18.44 12.01 -12.27
N PHE A 381 17.75 11.42 -13.26
CA PHE A 381 16.93 12.15 -14.23
C PHE A 381 15.43 11.82 -14.18
N TYR A 382 15.02 10.77 -13.45
CA TYR A 382 13.64 10.29 -13.49
C TYR A 382 13.03 10.02 -12.10
N SER A 383 13.68 10.44 -11.01
CA SER A 383 13.16 10.18 -9.65
C SER A 383 11.86 10.92 -9.33
N PHE A 384 11.66 12.12 -9.88
CA PHE A 384 10.46 12.93 -9.63
C PHE A 384 9.49 12.90 -10.82
N VAL A 385 8.19 13.05 -10.54
CA VAL A 385 7.15 13.06 -11.58
C VAL A 385 7.36 14.23 -12.54
N THR A 386 7.77 15.40 -12.04
CA THR A 386 8.08 16.57 -12.88
C THR A 386 9.21 16.29 -13.86
N ASP A 387 10.23 15.53 -13.41
CA ASP A 387 11.37 15.15 -14.24
C ASP A 387 10.98 14.10 -15.30
N LEU A 388 10.13 13.15 -14.91
CA LEU A 388 9.54 12.17 -15.84
C LEU A 388 8.73 12.90 -16.92
N ASP A 389 7.80 13.77 -16.53
CA ASP A 389 6.92 14.48 -17.45
C ASP A 389 7.70 15.39 -18.42
N ALA A 390 8.79 16.02 -17.97
CA ALA A 390 9.67 16.81 -18.84
C ALA A 390 10.34 15.99 -19.95
N ARG A 391 10.62 14.71 -19.68
CA ARG A 391 11.31 13.77 -20.57
C ARG A 391 10.35 12.93 -21.42
N PHE A 392 9.08 12.90 -21.04
CA PHE A 392 7.98 12.29 -21.80
C PHE A 392 6.88 13.33 -22.07
N PRO A 393 7.19 14.45 -22.76
CA PRO A 393 6.27 15.59 -22.91
C PRO A 393 5.01 15.25 -23.71
N ALA A 394 5.07 14.23 -24.58
CA ALA A 394 3.94 13.72 -25.35
C ALA A 394 3.28 12.49 -24.69
N GLY A 395 3.66 12.17 -23.45
CA GLY A 395 3.29 10.94 -22.77
C GLY A 395 4.30 9.80 -22.97
N PRO A 396 4.01 8.62 -22.41
CA PRO A 396 4.89 7.46 -22.46
C PRO A 396 5.05 6.92 -23.89
N PRO A 397 6.18 6.25 -24.21
CA PRO A 397 6.28 5.47 -25.44
C PRO A 397 5.32 4.28 -25.40
N SER A 398 5.05 3.70 -26.56
CA SER A 398 4.39 2.40 -26.64
C SER A 398 5.31 1.32 -26.07
N LEU A 399 4.79 0.57 -25.10
CA LEU A 399 5.47 -0.51 -24.40
C LEU A 399 4.74 -1.85 -24.53
N VAL A 400 3.58 -1.91 -25.21
CA VAL A 400 2.81 -3.16 -25.37
C VAL A 400 3.64 -4.32 -25.93
N HIS A 401 4.57 -4.06 -26.85
CA HIS A 401 5.47 -5.08 -27.39
C HIS A 401 6.88 -5.07 -26.79
N CYS A 402 7.10 -4.29 -25.73
CA CYS A 402 8.38 -4.21 -25.03
C CYS A 402 8.48 -5.30 -23.98
N THR A 403 9.59 -6.03 -23.96
CA THR A 403 9.87 -7.05 -22.93
C THR A 403 10.73 -6.49 -21.79
N ARG A 404 11.52 -5.43 -22.04
CA ARG A 404 12.29 -4.69 -21.04
C ARG A 404 12.67 -3.31 -21.56
N LEU A 405 12.61 -2.28 -20.72
CA LEU A 405 13.11 -0.93 -21.03
C LEU A 405 14.17 -0.52 -20.01
N LYS A 406 15.33 -0.07 -20.49
CA LYS A 406 16.36 0.58 -19.68
C LYS A 406 16.77 1.92 -20.27
N VAL A 407 16.73 2.98 -19.47
CA VAL A 407 17.12 4.33 -19.87
C VAL A 407 18.20 4.85 -18.92
N THR A 408 19.36 5.19 -19.47
CA THR A 408 20.51 5.73 -18.72
C THR A 408 20.83 7.16 -19.19
N GLY A 409 21.08 8.09 -18.26
CA GLY A 409 21.33 9.49 -18.59
C GLY A 409 20.08 10.29 -18.99
N ASP A 410 20.29 11.53 -19.47
CA ASP A 410 19.22 12.47 -19.80
C ASP A 410 18.62 12.19 -21.19
N VAL A 411 17.61 11.32 -21.27
CA VAL A 411 16.94 10.96 -22.53
C VAL A 411 15.52 11.52 -22.57
N ARG A 412 15.21 12.25 -23.64
CA ARG A 412 13.87 12.80 -23.90
C ARG A 412 13.21 12.07 -25.07
N PHE A 413 11.99 11.59 -24.87
CA PHE A 413 11.24 10.83 -25.85
C PHE A 413 10.33 11.75 -26.67
N GLY A 414 10.36 11.58 -27.99
CA GLY A 414 9.40 12.19 -28.92
C GLY A 414 8.02 11.55 -28.84
N ALA A 415 7.06 12.12 -29.56
CA ALA A 415 5.71 11.59 -29.67
C ALA A 415 5.69 10.27 -30.46
N GLY A 416 4.89 9.30 -30.01
CA GLY A 416 4.67 8.06 -30.75
C GLY A 416 5.89 7.15 -30.88
N VAL A 417 6.89 7.29 -30.01
CA VAL A 417 8.02 6.33 -29.92
C VAL A 417 7.48 4.95 -29.52
N ARG A 418 8.00 3.89 -30.13
CA ARG A 418 7.60 2.50 -29.86
C ARG A 418 8.79 1.65 -29.44
N CYS A 419 8.67 0.94 -28.32
CA CYS A 419 9.66 0.00 -27.84
C CYS A 419 9.20 -1.44 -28.09
N VAL A 420 10.04 -2.24 -28.74
CA VAL A 420 9.75 -3.63 -29.12
C VAL A 420 10.88 -4.53 -28.64
N GLY A 421 10.55 -5.62 -27.94
CA GLY A 421 11.54 -6.50 -27.33
C GLY A 421 12.32 -5.80 -26.21
N GLU A 422 13.61 -6.14 -26.08
CA GLU A 422 14.50 -5.52 -25.08
C GLU A 422 15.10 -4.22 -25.64
N VAL A 423 14.85 -3.12 -24.94
CA VAL A 423 15.28 -1.78 -25.34
C VAL A 423 16.20 -1.18 -24.29
N VAL A 424 17.40 -0.80 -24.72
CA VAL A 424 18.35 -0.02 -23.91
C VAL A 424 18.64 1.27 -24.64
N VAL A 425 18.39 2.40 -23.98
CA VAL A 425 18.70 3.74 -24.48
C VAL A 425 19.65 4.41 -23.51
N SER A 426 20.67 5.09 -24.01
CA SER A 426 21.65 5.78 -23.16
C SER A 426 22.09 7.08 -23.80
N ALA A 427 22.02 8.17 -23.03
CA ALA A 427 22.68 9.42 -23.38
C ALA A 427 24.18 9.32 -23.07
N GLU A 428 25.01 10.04 -23.82
CA GLU A 428 26.44 10.17 -23.51
C GLU A 428 26.64 10.90 -22.17
N LYS A 429 27.73 10.60 -21.48
CA LYS A 429 28.02 11.19 -20.16
C LYS A 429 28.13 12.72 -20.27
N GLY A 430 27.26 13.42 -19.54
CA GLY A 430 27.20 14.89 -19.55
C GLY A 430 26.47 15.49 -20.76
N GLY A 431 25.93 14.66 -21.65
CA GLY A 431 25.05 15.06 -22.74
C GLY A 431 23.59 14.68 -22.49
N SER A 432 22.71 15.14 -23.38
CA SER A 432 21.32 14.72 -23.46
C SER A 432 21.04 14.09 -24.82
N LEU A 433 20.08 13.15 -24.85
CA LEU A 433 19.64 12.47 -26.07
C LEU A 433 18.15 12.78 -26.30
N GLN A 434 17.82 13.39 -27.43
CA GLN A 434 16.44 13.55 -27.88
C GLN A 434 16.14 12.44 -28.89
N LEU A 435 15.09 11.66 -28.63
CA LEU A 435 14.52 10.73 -29.60
C LEU A 435 13.48 11.45 -30.44
N GLU A 436 13.54 11.25 -31.75
CA GLU A 436 12.60 11.83 -32.71
C GLU A 436 11.23 11.17 -32.65
N ASP A 437 10.21 11.89 -33.10
CA ASP A 437 8.84 11.39 -33.17
C ASP A 437 8.75 10.13 -34.05
N GLY A 438 7.92 9.17 -33.63
CA GLY A 438 7.68 7.92 -34.36
C GLY A 438 8.84 6.91 -34.35
N THR A 439 9.94 7.21 -33.65
CA THR A 439 11.10 6.31 -33.54
C THR A 439 10.68 4.93 -33.04
N VAL A 440 11.21 3.87 -33.68
CA VAL A 440 11.03 2.49 -33.23
C VAL A 440 12.34 1.99 -32.64
N LEU A 441 12.30 1.57 -31.39
CA LEU A 441 13.42 1.07 -30.61
C LEU A 441 13.27 -0.44 -30.38
N GLY A 442 14.37 -1.17 -30.54
CA GLY A 442 14.40 -2.63 -30.43
C GLY A 442 13.87 -3.34 -31.69
N LYS A 443 14.28 -4.60 -31.86
CA LYS A 443 13.85 -5.49 -32.93
C LYS A 443 13.65 -6.89 -32.39
#